data_AF-A0A7K2DYS3-F1
#
_entry.id   AF-A0A7K2DYS3-F1
#
_cell.length_a   1.000
_cell.length_b   1.000
_cell.length_c   1.000
_cell.angle_alpha   90.00
_cell.angle_beta   90.00
_cell.angle_gamma   90.00
#
_symmetry.space_group_name_H-M   'P 1'
#
loop_
_entity.id
_entity.type
_entity.pdbx_description
1 polymer ?
#
loop_
_entity_poly.entity_id
_entity_poly.type
_entity_poly.pdbx_seq_one_letter_code
_entity_poly.pdbx_strand_id
1 'polypeptide(L)'
;MTDTATRRASLWARLLLALLALGLAATACGDDSDGRAAEPVAPTTTAPIAQEATDVDETPEPAPAPEDGETVDDPEPASGDENASDATEPEDDEPGDTAAEEEPAAVDESAPAPDPAPAIERIVSISPTATEMVFAIGAGDRVVAVDQFSYYPEDAPVTDLDGWNPNIEAIASYDPDLVVMQTSGDVGAS
;
A
#
# COMPACT_ATOMS: atom_id res chain seq x y z
N MET A 1 53.95 17.37 7.17
CA MET A 1 52.83 18.10 7.79
C MET A 1 52.46 19.30 6.92
N THR A 2 52.05 18.98 5.70
CA THR A 2 51.45 19.80 4.65
C THR A 2 50.82 18.68 3.80
N ASP A 3 49.53 18.60 3.50
CA ASP A 3 48.69 19.66 3.02
C ASP A 3 47.22 19.17 2.96
N THR A 4 46.44 19.42 4.00
CA THR A 4 44.97 19.17 4.00
C THR A 4 44.23 20.39 3.46
N ALA A 5 44.84 21.57 3.51
CA ALA A 5 44.23 22.84 3.11
C ALA A 5 44.13 22.99 1.58
N THR A 6 45.15 22.57 0.83
CA THR A 6 45.21 22.66 -0.64
C THR A 6 44.28 21.63 -1.29
N ARG A 7 44.02 20.48 -0.64
CA ARG A 7 43.03 19.50 -1.14
C ARG A 7 41.59 20.04 -1.04
N ARG A 8 41.28 20.76 0.04
CA ARG A 8 39.97 21.42 0.20
C ARG A 8 39.82 22.56 -0.81
N ALA A 9 40.85 23.40 -0.99
CA ALA A 9 40.81 24.49 -1.98
C ALA A 9 40.63 23.99 -3.43
N SER A 10 41.25 22.85 -3.79
CA SER A 10 41.12 22.29 -5.15
C SER A 10 39.77 21.60 -5.40
N LEU A 11 39.16 21.01 -4.36
CA LEU A 11 37.81 20.45 -4.44
C LEU A 11 36.76 21.54 -4.61
N TRP A 12 36.87 22.64 -3.86
CA TRP A 12 35.98 23.80 -4.02
C TRP A 12 36.12 24.43 -5.40
N ALA A 13 37.33 24.58 -5.93
CA ALA A 13 37.54 25.11 -7.28
C ALA A 13 36.94 24.19 -8.37
N ARG A 14 37.04 22.87 -8.22
CA ARG A 14 36.43 21.90 -9.16
C ARG A 14 34.91 21.86 -9.07
N LEU A 15 34.34 21.95 -7.86
CA LEU A 15 32.89 22.05 -7.66
C LEU A 15 32.33 23.33 -8.29
N LEU A 16 33.00 24.47 -8.09
CA LEU A 16 32.61 25.75 -8.69
C LEU A 16 32.68 25.71 -10.23
N LEU A 17 33.70 25.04 -10.78
CA LEU A 17 33.84 24.88 -12.24
C LEU A 17 32.79 23.91 -12.83
N ALA A 18 32.42 22.86 -12.09
CA ALA A 18 31.36 21.93 -12.49
C ALA A 18 29.97 22.58 -12.45
N LEU A 19 29.67 23.38 -11.43
CA LEU A 19 28.40 24.12 -11.34
C LEU A 19 28.29 25.20 -12.44
N LEU A 20 29.40 25.85 -12.80
CA LEU A 20 29.43 26.80 -13.92
C LEU A 20 29.15 26.10 -15.27
N ALA A 21 29.61 24.85 -15.45
CA ALA A 21 29.35 24.07 -16.66
C ALA A 21 27.91 23.54 -16.74
N LEU A 22 27.28 23.22 -15.60
CA LEU A 22 25.91 22.70 -15.56
C LEU A 22 24.84 23.80 -15.72
N GLY A 23 25.19 25.08 -15.53
CA GLY A 23 24.30 26.22 -15.72
C GLY A 23 24.08 26.66 -17.18
N LEU A 24 24.69 26.00 -18.17
CA LEU A 24 24.69 26.44 -19.57
C LEU A 24 23.81 25.58 -20.50
N ALA A 25 22.60 25.19 -20.06
CA ALA A 25 21.66 24.40 -20.88
C ALA A 25 20.20 24.90 -20.80
N ALA A 26 19.98 26.22 -20.77
CA ALA A 26 18.65 26.80 -20.89
C ALA A 26 18.59 27.86 -21.99
N THR A 27 18.37 27.43 -23.24
CA THR A 27 17.73 28.30 -24.26
C THR A 27 17.26 27.55 -25.50
N ALA A 28 16.01 27.88 -25.90
CA ALA A 28 15.34 27.70 -27.21
C ALA A 28 14.96 26.27 -27.62
N CYS A 29 13.78 25.94 -28.19
CA CYS A 29 12.53 26.63 -28.61
C CYS A 29 11.47 25.51 -28.75
N GLY A 30 10.17 25.75 -28.54
CA GLY A 30 9.18 26.02 -29.61
C GLY A 30 8.50 24.71 -30.06
N ASP A 31 7.22 24.48 -29.74
CA ASP A 31 6.04 24.92 -30.51
C ASP A 31 5.84 24.08 -31.78
N ASP A 32 4.95 23.09 -31.73
CA ASP A 32 4.20 22.63 -32.91
C ASP A 32 2.90 21.95 -32.44
N SER A 33 1.81 22.69 -32.64
CA SER A 33 0.44 22.24 -32.54
C SER A 33 0.04 21.64 -33.88
N ASP A 34 -0.21 20.33 -33.95
CA ASP A 34 -0.94 19.75 -35.07
C ASP A 34 -2.25 19.14 -34.58
N GLY A 35 -3.32 19.91 -34.78
CA GLY A 35 -4.68 19.42 -34.69
C GLY A 35 -4.90 18.34 -35.75
N ARG A 36 -5.31 17.15 -35.29
CA ARG A 36 -6.03 16.22 -36.16
C ARG A 36 -7.49 16.18 -35.73
N ALA A 37 -8.28 16.97 -36.47
CA ALA A 37 -9.72 16.86 -36.50
C ALA A 37 -10.14 15.41 -36.76
N ALA A 38 -11.14 14.98 -36.00
CA ALA A 38 -11.85 13.73 -36.18
C ALA A 38 -12.48 13.64 -37.57
N GLU A 39 -12.39 12.47 -38.18
CA GLU A 39 -13.39 12.00 -39.14
C GLU A 39 -13.98 10.68 -38.62
N PRO A 40 -15.31 10.49 -38.68
CA PRO A 40 -16.00 9.39 -38.04
C PRO A 40 -15.92 8.13 -38.88
N VAL A 41 -15.39 7.03 -38.32
CA VAL A 41 -15.61 5.70 -38.88
C VAL A 41 -16.90 5.13 -38.30
N ALA A 42 -17.87 4.91 -39.17
CA ALA A 42 -19.21 4.41 -38.86
C ALA A 42 -19.16 3.06 -38.12
N PRO A 43 -20.11 2.77 -37.22
CA PRO A 43 -20.26 1.44 -36.67
C PRO A 43 -20.70 0.48 -37.77
N THR A 44 -19.91 -0.57 -38.00
CA THR A 44 -20.37 -1.73 -38.76
C THR A 44 -21.57 -2.32 -38.05
N THR A 45 -22.68 -2.25 -38.77
CA THR A 45 -23.93 -2.96 -38.49
C THR A 45 -23.65 -4.47 -38.43
N THR A 46 -23.71 -5.03 -37.23
CA THR A 46 -23.99 -6.45 -37.03
C THR A 46 -25.43 -6.52 -36.55
N ALA A 47 -26.29 -7.04 -37.42
CA ALA A 47 -27.69 -7.29 -37.12
C ALA A 47 -27.82 -8.22 -35.88
N PRO A 48 -28.89 -8.05 -35.08
CA PRO A 48 -29.10 -8.87 -33.90
C PRO A 48 -29.39 -10.32 -34.30
N ILE A 49 -28.68 -11.23 -33.65
CA ILE A 49 -29.15 -12.60 -33.44
C ILE A 49 -30.50 -12.50 -32.71
N ALA A 50 -31.55 -13.00 -33.36
CA ALA A 50 -32.85 -13.20 -32.75
C ALA A 50 -32.68 -14.14 -31.55
N GLN A 51 -32.80 -13.59 -30.34
CA GLN A 51 -33.07 -14.40 -29.16
C GLN A 51 -34.56 -14.70 -29.17
N GLU A 52 -34.86 -15.97 -29.35
CA GLU A 52 -36.14 -16.58 -29.02
C GLU A 52 -36.44 -16.25 -27.56
N ALA A 53 -37.43 -15.38 -27.32
CA ALA A 53 -37.95 -15.13 -25.99
C ALA A 53 -38.77 -16.36 -25.59
N THR A 54 -38.18 -17.23 -24.77
CA THR A 54 -38.97 -18.08 -23.88
C THR A 54 -39.39 -17.20 -22.71
N ASP A 55 -40.66 -16.79 -22.71
CA ASP A 55 -41.34 -16.23 -21.54
C ASP A 55 -41.12 -17.14 -20.32
N VAL A 56 -40.34 -16.67 -19.35
CA VAL A 56 -40.43 -17.10 -17.96
C VAL A 56 -40.85 -15.85 -17.19
N ASP A 57 -42.16 -15.71 -17.05
CA ASP A 57 -42.80 -14.83 -16.08
C ASP A 57 -42.39 -15.30 -14.68
N GLU A 58 -41.34 -14.69 -14.13
CA GLU A 58 -41.04 -14.79 -12.70
C GLU A 58 -41.22 -13.39 -12.12
N THR A 59 -42.46 -13.12 -11.71
CA THR A 59 -42.78 -12.03 -10.79
C THR A 59 -41.95 -12.25 -9.53
N PRO A 60 -41.01 -11.37 -9.16
CA PRO A 60 -40.31 -11.52 -7.89
C PRO A 60 -41.33 -11.36 -6.77
N GLU A 61 -41.51 -12.41 -5.98
CA GLU A 61 -42.35 -12.36 -4.79
C GLU A 61 -41.81 -11.28 -3.83
N PRO A 62 -42.67 -10.42 -3.25
CA PRO A 62 -42.23 -9.44 -2.29
C PRO A 62 -41.68 -10.16 -1.05
N ALA A 63 -40.54 -9.69 -0.55
CA ALA A 63 -39.95 -10.18 0.70
C ALA A 63 -41.00 -10.18 1.83
N PRO A 64 -41.08 -11.25 2.67
CA PRO A 64 -42.00 -11.24 3.79
C PRO A 64 -41.62 -10.13 4.78
N ALA A 65 -42.62 -9.36 5.19
CA ALA A 65 -42.49 -8.37 6.25
C ALA A 65 -42.06 -9.04 7.57
N PRO A 66 -41.34 -8.33 8.47
CA PRO A 66 -41.10 -8.84 9.81
C PRO A 66 -42.44 -8.95 10.55
N GLU A 67 -42.79 -10.15 10.99
CA GLU A 67 -43.99 -10.38 11.80
C GLU A 67 -43.70 -9.96 13.25
N ASP A 68 -44.51 -9.02 13.73
CA ASP A 68 -44.50 -8.55 15.11
C ASP A 68 -44.98 -9.66 16.08
N GLY A 69 -44.10 -10.02 17.02
CA GLY A 69 -44.41 -10.30 18.43
C GLY A 69 -45.26 -11.52 18.81
N GLU A 70 -44.64 -12.48 19.48
CA GLU A 70 -45.33 -13.22 20.55
C GLU A 70 -44.44 -13.30 21.80
N THR A 71 -44.97 -12.76 22.89
CA THR A 71 -44.44 -12.82 24.25
C THR A 71 -44.48 -14.27 24.75
N VAL A 72 -43.34 -14.83 25.14
CA VAL A 72 -43.29 -16.10 25.87
C VAL A 72 -42.47 -15.92 27.15
N ASP A 73 -43.20 -16.13 28.24
CA ASP A 73 -42.89 -16.29 29.66
C ASP A 73 -41.45 -16.20 30.16
N ASP A 74 -41.30 -15.38 31.19
CA ASP A 74 -40.24 -15.33 32.19
C ASP A 74 -40.16 -16.66 32.97
N PRO A 75 -39.10 -17.48 32.85
CA PRO A 75 -38.92 -18.57 33.78
C PRO A 75 -38.30 -18.05 35.09
N GLU A 76 -39.04 -18.26 36.18
CA GLU A 76 -38.62 -18.00 37.56
C GLU A 76 -37.21 -18.56 37.87
N PRO A 77 -36.42 -17.86 38.70
CA PRO A 77 -35.09 -18.33 39.10
C PRO A 77 -35.19 -19.47 40.12
N ALA A 78 -34.77 -20.67 39.71
CA ALA A 78 -34.52 -21.77 40.65
C ALA A 78 -33.26 -21.47 41.46
N SER A 79 -33.45 -21.36 42.78
CA SER A 79 -32.42 -21.28 43.81
C SER A 79 -31.74 -22.64 44.07
N GLY A 80 -30.44 -22.59 44.41
CA GLY A 80 -29.67 -23.62 45.14
C GLY A 80 -29.07 -24.73 44.24
N ASP A 81 -27.79 -25.11 44.32
CA ASP A 81 -26.93 -25.21 45.49
C ASP A 81 -25.46 -25.34 45.01
N GLU A 82 -24.56 -24.60 45.67
CA GLU A 82 -23.13 -24.82 45.89
C GLU A 82 -22.24 -25.60 44.88
N ASN A 83 -21.35 -24.84 44.22
CA ASN A 83 -19.93 -25.20 44.23
C ASN A 83 -19.08 -23.96 44.57
N ALA A 84 -18.96 -23.72 45.87
CA ALA A 84 -17.92 -22.86 46.42
C ALA A 84 -16.68 -23.72 46.69
N SER A 85 -15.58 -23.37 46.03
CA SER A 85 -14.14 -23.61 46.34
C SER A 85 -13.46 -23.66 44.97
N ASP A 86 -12.61 -22.73 44.56
CA ASP A 86 -11.55 -22.08 45.32
C ASP A 86 -11.20 -20.77 44.60
N ALA A 87 -11.32 -19.67 45.34
CA ALA A 87 -10.77 -18.39 44.93
C ALA A 87 -9.30 -18.40 45.35
N THR A 88 -8.42 -18.65 44.39
CA THR A 88 -7.03 -18.20 44.48
C THR A 88 -6.88 -16.97 43.57
N GLU A 89 -7.17 -15.81 44.15
CA GLU A 89 -6.63 -14.50 43.77
C GLU A 89 -5.98 -13.92 45.04
N PRO A 90 -4.94 -13.08 44.97
CA PRO A 90 -3.95 -12.88 43.92
C PRO A 90 -2.52 -12.99 44.49
N GLU A 91 -1.58 -13.59 43.75
CA GLU A 91 -0.19 -13.18 43.93
C GLU A 91 -0.01 -12.01 42.97
N ASP A 92 0.05 -10.80 43.53
CA ASP A 92 0.64 -9.60 42.92
C ASP A 92 2.10 -9.92 42.56
N ASP A 93 2.32 -10.64 41.47
CA ASP A 93 3.54 -10.48 40.69
C ASP A 93 3.35 -9.21 39.86
N GLU A 94 3.69 -8.08 40.46
CA GLU A 94 4.05 -6.87 39.75
C GLU A 94 5.08 -7.28 38.68
N PRO A 95 4.76 -7.34 37.37
CA PRO A 95 5.83 -7.28 36.40
C PRO A 95 6.39 -5.89 36.59
N GLY A 96 7.54 -5.83 37.27
CA GLY A 96 8.23 -4.59 37.55
C GLY A 96 8.15 -3.73 36.32
N ASP A 97 7.59 -2.53 36.52
CA ASP A 97 7.74 -1.37 35.67
C ASP A 97 9.24 -1.05 35.63
N THR A 98 9.97 -1.90 34.93
CA THR A 98 11.21 -1.55 34.27
C THR A 98 10.81 -1.54 32.82
N ALA A 99 10.01 -0.54 32.45
CA ALA A 99 10.38 0.25 31.29
C ALA A 99 11.87 0.57 31.48
N ALA A 100 12.73 -0.32 30.97
CA ALA A 100 13.94 0.16 30.36
C ALA A 100 13.41 1.13 29.31
N GLU A 101 13.36 2.40 29.70
CA GLU A 101 13.69 3.46 28.80
C GLU A 101 14.98 2.99 28.13
N GLU A 102 14.87 2.27 27.01
CA GLU A 102 15.90 2.36 26.00
C GLU A 102 15.89 3.84 25.65
N GLU A 103 16.64 4.63 26.43
CA GLU A 103 17.14 5.91 25.98
C GLU A 103 17.60 5.64 24.56
N PRO A 104 17.09 6.42 23.57
CA PRO A 104 17.40 6.15 22.17
C PRO A 104 18.91 5.99 22.11
N ALA A 105 19.36 4.76 21.80
CA ALA A 105 20.76 4.38 21.97
C ALA A 105 21.57 5.53 21.42
N ALA A 106 22.33 6.21 22.30
CA ALA A 106 22.98 7.46 21.97
C ALA A 106 23.68 7.21 20.64
N VAL A 107 23.15 7.82 19.57
CA VAL A 107 23.68 7.62 18.23
C VAL A 107 25.11 8.11 18.37
N ASP A 108 26.06 7.19 18.37
CA ASP A 108 27.47 7.54 18.39
C ASP A 108 27.69 8.31 17.10
N GLU A 109 27.61 9.64 17.15
CA GLU A 109 27.84 10.51 16.00
C GLU A 109 29.27 10.35 15.45
N SER A 110 30.13 9.65 16.20
CA SER A 110 31.47 9.24 15.79
C SER A 110 31.51 7.91 15.02
N ALA A 111 30.41 7.15 14.96
CA ALA A 111 30.33 5.96 14.12
C ALA A 111 30.37 6.39 12.64
N PRO A 112 31.12 5.68 11.78
CA PRO A 112 31.07 5.94 10.35
C PRO A 112 29.62 5.78 9.90
N ALA A 113 29.11 6.78 9.16
CA ALA A 113 27.77 6.71 8.58
C ALA A 113 27.60 5.39 7.82
N PRO A 114 26.46 4.71 7.95
CA PRO A 114 26.21 3.52 7.15
C PRO A 114 26.34 3.86 5.67
N ASP A 115 26.82 2.89 4.87
CA ASP A 115 26.76 3.03 3.43
C ASP A 115 25.31 3.30 3.01
N PRO A 116 25.06 4.22 2.05
CA PRO A 116 23.71 4.51 1.62
C PRO A 116 23.07 3.23 1.08
N ALA A 117 21.86 2.92 1.55
CA ALA A 117 21.08 1.83 1.00
C ALA A 117 20.88 2.02 -0.53
N PRO A 118 20.78 0.93 -1.30
CA PRO A 118 20.48 1.03 -2.72
C PRO A 118 19.17 1.81 -2.93
N ALA A 119 19.12 2.59 -4.01
CA ALA A 119 17.91 3.33 -4.36
C ALA A 119 16.82 2.34 -4.81
N ILE A 120 15.62 2.50 -4.24
CA ILE A 120 14.40 1.82 -4.67
C ILE A 120 13.85 2.57 -5.89
N GLU A 121 13.67 1.88 -7.01
CA GLU A 121 13.24 2.39 -8.31
C GLU A 121 11.98 1.70 -8.84
N ARG A 122 11.69 0.45 -8.39
CA ARG A 122 10.57 -0.37 -8.91
C ARG A 122 9.77 -1.03 -7.79
N ILE A 123 8.67 -0.40 -7.42
CA ILE A 123 7.79 -0.81 -6.34
C ILE A 123 6.59 -1.55 -6.91
N VAL A 124 6.33 -2.75 -6.39
CA VAL A 124 5.03 -3.41 -6.53
C VAL A 124 4.29 -3.34 -5.19
N SER A 125 3.06 -2.85 -5.18
CA SER A 125 2.24 -2.80 -3.96
C SER A 125 1.04 -3.72 -4.06
N ILE A 126 0.94 -4.66 -3.12
CA ILE A 126 -0.13 -5.65 -3.00
C ILE A 126 -0.97 -5.32 -1.74
N SER A 127 -1.19 -4.02 -1.50
CA SER A 127 -2.03 -3.52 -0.42
C SER A 127 -2.61 -2.17 -0.81
N PRO A 128 -3.95 -2.00 -0.76
CA PRO A 128 -4.59 -0.72 -1.01
C PRO A 128 -4.03 0.39 -0.12
N THR A 129 -4.02 0.18 1.21
CA THR A 129 -3.49 1.16 2.17
C THR A 129 -2.03 1.51 1.90
N ALA A 130 -1.19 0.52 1.58
CA ALA A 130 0.21 0.79 1.30
C ALA A 130 0.40 1.59 0.01
N THR A 131 -0.40 1.31 -1.02
CA THR A 131 -0.40 2.08 -2.27
C THR A 131 -0.65 3.56 -1.97
N GLU A 132 -1.68 3.90 -1.20
CA GLU A 132 -1.98 5.29 -0.87
C GLU A 132 -0.80 5.97 -0.15
N MET A 133 -0.16 5.26 0.79
CA MET A 133 0.96 5.79 1.57
C MET A 133 2.19 6.02 0.70
N VAL A 134 2.53 5.09 -0.20
CA VAL A 134 3.67 5.24 -1.13
C VAL A 134 3.47 6.45 -2.03
N PHE A 135 2.25 6.69 -2.52
CA PHE A 135 1.93 7.89 -3.27
C PHE A 135 1.99 9.16 -2.39
N ALA A 136 1.45 9.12 -1.17
CA ALA A 136 1.43 10.26 -0.26
C ALA A 136 2.84 10.75 0.13
N ILE A 137 3.83 9.85 0.21
CA ILE A 137 5.24 10.22 0.47
C ILE A 137 5.98 10.70 -0.79
N GLY A 138 5.31 10.80 -1.94
CA GLY A 138 5.90 11.25 -3.20
C GLY A 138 6.72 10.17 -3.93
N ALA A 139 6.53 8.89 -3.60
CA ALA A 139 7.20 7.77 -4.25
C ALA A 139 6.33 7.08 -5.32
N GLY A 140 5.15 7.65 -5.64
CA GLY A 140 4.20 7.11 -6.63
C GLY A 140 4.81 6.85 -8.00
N ASP A 141 5.72 7.71 -8.48
CA ASP A 141 6.40 7.57 -9.78
C ASP A 141 7.25 6.28 -9.90
N ARG A 142 7.54 5.63 -8.77
CA ARG A 142 8.34 4.39 -8.70
C ARG A 142 7.45 3.15 -8.63
N VAL A 143 6.14 3.32 -8.51
CA VAL A 143 5.19 2.21 -8.47
C VAL A 143 4.99 1.70 -9.89
N VAL A 144 5.37 0.45 -10.14
CA VAL A 144 5.29 -0.19 -11.46
C VAL A 144 4.05 -1.06 -11.63
N ALA A 145 3.45 -1.51 -10.52
CA ALA A 145 2.18 -2.22 -10.49
C ALA A 145 1.56 -2.16 -9.10
N VAL A 146 0.22 -2.15 -9.06
CA VAL A 146 -0.55 -2.39 -7.83
C VAL A 146 -1.57 -3.51 -8.03
N ASP A 147 -2.04 -4.09 -6.93
CA ASP A 147 -3.10 -5.11 -6.99
C ASP A 147 -4.42 -4.56 -7.56
N GLN A 148 -5.29 -5.48 -7.97
CA GLN A 148 -6.60 -5.17 -8.54
C GLN A 148 -7.55 -4.48 -7.56
N PHE A 149 -7.21 -4.33 -6.27
CA PHE A 149 -8.05 -3.69 -5.26
C PHE A 149 -7.59 -2.27 -4.91
N SER A 150 -6.44 -1.84 -5.43
CA SER A 150 -5.75 -0.60 -5.09
C SER A 150 -6.11 0.53 -6.06
N TYR A 151 -7.37 0.94 -6.07
CA TYR A 151 -7.92 1.90 -7.05
C TYR A 151 -7.64 3.39 -6.75
N TYR A 152 -6.84 3.69 -5.72
CA TYR A 152 -6.52 5.06 -5.32
C TYR A 152 -5.01 5.19 -5.04
N PRO A 153 -4.35 6.28 -5.47
CA PRO A 153 -4.89 7.38 -6.29
C PRO A 153 -5.20 6.97 -7.74
N GLU A 154 -5.86 7.84 -8.50
CA GLU A 154 -6.28 7.55 -9.89
C GLU A 154 -5.11 7.23 -10.84
N ASP A 155 -3.92 7.73 -10.53
CA ASP A 155 -2.68 7.50 -11.28
C ASP A 155 -2.01 6.16 -10.93
N ALA A 156 -2.53 5.40 -9.97
CA ALA A 156 -1.97 4.10 -9.62
C ALA A 156 -2.09 3.10 -10.79
N PRO A 157 -1.00 2.40 -11.16
CA PRO A 157 -1.03 1.42 -12.25
C PRO A 157 -1.70 0.12 -11.80
N VAL A 158 -3.03 0.12 -11.75
CA VAL A 158 -3.84 -1.05 -11.35
C VAL A 158 -3.63 -2.19 -12.35
N THR A 159 -3.37 -3.39 -11.82
CA THR A 159 -3.12 -4.61 -12.61
C THR A 159 -4.00 -5.76 -12.13
N ASP A 160 -3.94 -6.90 -12.81
CA ASP A 160 -4.65 -8.13 -12.42
C ASP A 160 -3.97 -8.90 -11.25
N LEU A 161 -2.98 -8.29 -10.57
CA LEU A 161 -2.36 -8.90 -9.39
C LEU A 161 -3.39 -9.03 -8.26
N ASP A 162 -3.44 -10.20 -7.62
CA ASP A 162 -4.38 -10.47 -6.54
C ASP A 162 -3.77 -10.14 -5.17
N GLY A 163 -4.42 -9.23 -4.44
CA GLY A 163 -4.07 -8.82 -3.07
C GLY A 163 -4.23 -9.91 -2.01
N TRP A 164 -5.16 -10.85 -2.21
CA TRP A 164 -5.51 -11.92 -1.28
C TRP A 164 -4.74 -13.21 -1.55
N ASN A 165 -4.50 -13.52 -2.83
CA ASN A 165 -3.77 -14.71 -3.24
C ASN A 165 -2.62 -14.35 -4.21
N PRO A 166 -1.56 -13.67 -3.71
CA PRO A 166 -0.49 -13.14 -4.54
C PRO A 166 0.27 -14.25 -5.29
N ASN A 167 0.45 -14.07 -6.59
CA ASN A 167 1.25 -14.95 -7.43
C ASN A 167 2.69 -14.42 -7.54
N ILE A 168 3.64 -15.16 -6.97
CA ILE A 168 5.07 -14.76 -6.89
C ILE A 168 5.68 -14.56 -8.28
N GLU A 169 5.42 -15.43 -9.25
CA GLU A 169 5.98 -15.34 -10.60
C GLU A 169 5.40 -14.15 -11.37
N ALA A 170 4.10 -13.87 -11.17
CA ALA A 170 3.46 -12.69 -11.75
C ALA A 170 4.06 -11.40 -11.17
N ILE A 171 4.27 -11.33 -9.86
CA ILE A 171 4.92 -10.19 -9.20
C ILE A 171 6.37 -10.04 -9.70
N ALA A 172 7.13 -11.13 -9.77
CA ALA A 172 8.52 -11.13 -10.23
C ALA A 172 8.67 -10.67 -11.69
N SER A 173 7.65 -10.87 -12.53
CA SER A 173 7.66 -10.42 -13.93
C SER A 173 7.73 -8.89 -14.09
N TYR A 174 7.38 -8.14 -13.04
CA TYR A 174 7.53 -6.69 -13.00
C TYR A 174 8.94 -6.22 -12.64
N ASP A 175 9.86 -7.14 -12.36
CA ASP A 175 11.24 -6.86 -11.91
C ASP A 175 11.28 -5.84 -10.74
N PRO A 176 10.56 -6.08 -9.62
CA PRO A 176 10.55 -5.15 -8.49
C PRO A 176 11.84 -5.25 -7.67
N ASP A 177 12.29 -4.11 -7.14
CA ASP A 177 13.31 -4.04 -6.08
C ASP A 177 12.68 -3.93 -4.68
N LEU A 178 11.39 -3.59 -4.60
CA LEU A 178 10.59 -3.58 -3.38
C LEU A 178 9.18 -4.10 -3.65
N VAL A 179 8.73 -5.04 -2.82
CA VAL A 179 7.32 -5.47 -2.77
C VAL A 179 6.74 -5.11 -1.41
N VAL A 180 5.64 -4.35 -1.41
CA VAL A 180 4.93 -3.97 -0.19
C VAL A 180 3.64 -4.76 -0.10
N MET A 181 3.44 -5.46 1.02
CA MET A 181 2.29 -6.35 1.23
C MET A 181 1.71 -6.11 2.62
N GLN A 182 0.39 -6.28 2.73
CA GLN A 182 -0.29 -6.34 4.02
C GLN A 182 -0.26 -7.77 4.54
N THR A 183 0.10 -7.97 5.81
CA THR A 183 0.03 -9.27 6.48
C THR A 183 -1.02 -9.23 7.60
N SER A 184 -1.79 -10.31 7.72
CA SER A 184 -2.75 -10.50 8.82
C SER A 184 -2.12 -11.07 10.10
N GLY A 185 -0.79 -11.04 10.24
CA GLY A 185 -0.08 -11.36 11.48
C GLY A 185 0.51 -12.77 11.58
N ASP A 186 0.31 -13.61 10.56
CA ASP A 186 1.08 -14.86 10.38
C ASP A 186 2.03 -14.66 9.19
N VAL A 187 3.25 -14.19 9.49
CA VAL A 187 4.39 -14.23 8.56
C VAL A 187 5.39 -15.22 9.12
N GLY A 188 5.02 -16.49 9.13
CA GLY A 188 5.93 -17.65 9.18
C GLY A 188 7.25 -17.39 9.92
N ALA A 189 7.17 -17.13 11.22
CA ALA A 189 8.32 -17.33 12.09
C ALA A 189 8.54 -18.85 12.18
N SER A 190 9.43 -19.38 11.36
CA SER A 190 9.88 -20.77 11.37
C SER A 190 11.39 -20.81 11.52
#